data_AF-A0A923ZIJ5-F1
#
_entry.id   AF-A0A923ZIJ5-F1
#
_cell.length_a   1.000
_cell.length_b   1.000
_cell.length_c   1.000
_cell.angle_alpha   90.00
_cell.angle_beta   90.00
_cell.angle_gamma   90.00
#
_symmetry.space_group_name_H-M   'P 1'
#
loop_
_entity.id
_entity.type
_entity.pdbx_description
1 polymer ?
#
loop_
_entity_poly.entity_id
_entity_poly.type
_entity_poly.pdbx_seq_one_letter_code
_entity_poly.pdbx_strand_id
1 'polypeptide(L)'
;MAIEVITGDFEAGLIYENHVAEKMDKDHNYLYIDVDGGSTELSFFSNGILIYKKYFNIGTIRLLKNMVTDVEWDTMKKTIRAFTKEHEGVVAIGSRGNINKIFSISKKKNGKPLTLELLRDYYKELSSVTLAERIIKYSLRDDRADGLIRRLYDEVKG
;
A
#
# COMPACT_ATOMS: atom_id res chain seq x y z
N MET A 1 -22.67 1.66 -26.03
CA MET A 1 -22.65 1.77 -24.55
C MET A 1 -22.22 0.42 -24.03
N ALA A 2 -20.96 0.28 -23.62
CA ALA A 2 -20.43 -0.98 -23.09
C ALA A 2 -20.75 -1.03 -21.60
N ILE A 3 -21.40 -2.10 -21.16
CA ILE A 3 -21.62 -2.38 -19.74
C ILE A 3 -20.38 -3.15 -19.27
N GLU A 4 -19.57 -2.51 -18.45
CA GLU A 4 -18.37 -3.12 -17.85
C GLU A 4 -18.79 -3.77 -16.52
N VAL A 5 -18.62 -5.10 -16.42
CA VAL A 5 -18.98 -5.84 -15.21
C VAL A 5 -17.90 -5.58 -14.16
N ILE A 6 -18.18 -4.64 -13.25
CA ILE A 6 -17.37 -4.42 -12.05
C ILE A 6 -17.68 -5.51 -11.01
N THR A 7 -16.64 -6.05 -10.37
CA THR A 7 -16.80 -7.05 -9.31
C THR A 7 -17.25 -6.35 -8.01
N GLY A 8 -17.97 -7.07 -7.13
CA GLY A 8 -18.42 -6.48 -5.85
C GLY A 8 -17.27 -5.99 -4.95
N ASP A 9 -16.09 -6.60 -5.05
CA ASP A 9 -14.88 -6.16 -4.36
C ASP A 9 -14.32 -4.84 -4.92
N PHE A 10 -14.42 -4.63 -6.24
CA PHE A 10 -14.03 -3.38 -6.90
C PHE A 10 -14.98 -2.26 -6.51
N GLU A 11 -16.28 -2.52 -6.45
CA GLU A 11 -17.29 -1.55 -6.03
C GLU A 11 -17.11 -1.17 -4.55
N ALA A 12 -16.84 -2.15 -3.68
CA ALA A 12 -16.52 -1.90 -2.28
C ALA A 12 -15.22 -1.08 -2.11
N GLY A 13 -14.21 -1.33 -2.94
CA GLY A 13 -12.99 -0.53 -3.02
C GLY A 13 -13.28 0.91 -3.42
N LEU A 14 -14.06 1.13 -4.47
CA LEU A 14 -14.43 2.45 -4.96
C LEU A 14 -15.27 3.23 -3.93
N ILE A 15 -16.20 2.57 -3.23
CA ILE A 15 -16.98 3.17 -2.13
C ILE A 15 -16.07 3.55 -0.96
N TYR A 16 -15.10 2.69 -0.62
CA TYR A 16 -14.12 3.00 0.42
C TYR A 16 -13.23 4.18 0.03
N GLU A 17 -12.72 4.20 -1.20
CA GLU A 17 -11.92 5.31 -1.74
C GLU A 17 -12.69 6.63 -1.69
N ASN A 18 -13.95 6.65 -2.14
CA ASN A 18 -14.79 7.83 -2.07
C ASN A 18 -15.05 8.27 -0.61
N HIS A 19 -15.36 7.33 0.29
CA HIS A 19 -15.63 7.64 1.70
C HIS A 19 -14.40 8.16 2.45
N VAL A 20 -13.21 7.68 2.10
CA VAL A 20 -11.96 8.19 2.69
C VAL A 20 -11.58 9.52 2.03
N ALA A 21 -11.81 9.70 0.73
CA ALA A 21 -11.63 11.00 0.03
C ALA A 21 -12.56 12.09 0.58
N GLU A 22 -13.79 11.77 1.00
CA GLU A 22 -14.70 12.72 1.67
C GLU A 22 -14.21 13.17 3.04
N LYS A 23 -13.32 12.41 3.68
CA LYS A 23 -12.72 12.73 4.99
C LYS A 23 -11.36 13.40 4.89
N MET A 24 -10.84 13.55 3.68
CA MET A 24 -9.58 14.19 3.42
C MET A 24 -9.72 15.70 3.37
N ASP A 25 -8.72 16.40 3.90
CA ASP A 25 -8.63 17.83 3.69
C ASP A 25 -8.29 18.11 2.22
N LYS A 26 -8.64 19.30 1.74
CA LYS A 26 -8.38 19.69 0.34
C LYS A 26 -6.96 20.26 0.16
N ASP A 27 -6.19 20.36 1.23
CA ASP A 27 -4.88 21.01 1.25
C ASP A 27 -3.74 20.04 0.92
N HIS A 28 -4.03 18.73 0.87
CA HIS A 28 -3.06 17.69 0.53
C HIS A 28 -3.42 16.92 -0.73
N ASN A 29 -2.38 16.34 -1.35
CA ASN A 29 -2.49 15.34 -2.40
C ASN A 29 -2.42 13.95 -1.77
N TYR A 30 -3.23 13.01 -2.23
CA TYR A 30 -3.28 11.66 -1.63
C TYR A 30 -3.04 10.57 -2.66
N LEU A 31 -2.18 9.62 -2.32
CA LEU A 31 -1.97 8.40 -3.10
C LEU A 31 -2.50 7.22 -2.30
N TYR A 32 -3.63 6.66 -2.74
CA TYR A 32 -4.12 5.38 -2.24
C TYR A 32 -3.38 4.24 -2.91
N ILE A 33 -3.02 3.27 -2.08
CA ILE A 33 -2.31 2.07 -2.48
C ILE A 33 -3.08 0.89 -1.89
N ASP A 34 -3.79 0.16 -2.75
CA ASP A 34 -4.41 -1.12 -2.38
C ASP A 34 -3.57 -2.27 -2.92
N VAL A 35 -2.97 -3.05 -2.03
CA VAL A 35 -2.12 -4.19 -2.39
C VAL A 35 -2.81 -5.48 -1.97
N ASP A 36 -3.07 -6.35 -2.94
CA ASP A 36 -3.63 -7.68 -2.72
C ASP A 36 -2.61 -8.81 -3.05
N GLY A 37 -3.09 -10.04 -3.23
CA GLY A 37 -2.25 -11.17 -3.61
C GLY A 37 -1.72 -11.10 -5.05
N GLY A 38 -2.54 -10.68 -5.99
CA GLY A 38 -2.29 -10.68 -7.43
C GLY A 38 -2.02 -9.30 -8.05
N SER A 39 -2.40 -8.22 -7.39
CA SER A 39 -2.39 -6.88 -7.97
C SER A 39 -2.16 -5.77 -6.93
N THR A 40 -1.83 -4.60 -7.47
CA THR A 40 -1.77 -3.33 -6.75
C THR A 40 -2.58 -2.32 -7.54
N GLU A 41 -3.50 -1.64 -6.86
CA GLU A 41 -4.26 -0.51 -7.38
C GLU A 41 -3.71 0.79 -6.81
N LEU A 42 -3.47 1.76 -7.69
CA LEU A 42 -3.05 3.11 -7.33
C LEU A 42 -4.14 4.11 -7.73
N SER A 43 -4.60 4.89 -6.77
CA SER A 43 -5.57 5.98 -6.99
C SER A 43 -5.02 7.28 -6.39
N PHE A 44 -4.78 8.27 -7.24
CA PHE A 44 -4.19 9.55 -6.85
C PHE A 44 -5.22 10.68 -6.91
N PHE A 45 -5.34 11.39 -5.81
CA PHE A 45 -6.28 12.48 -5.61
C PHE A 45 -5.55 13.81 -5.38
N SER A 46 -6.06 14.86 -6.01
CA SER A 46 -5.61 16.24 -5.80
C SER A 46 -6.83 17.13 -5.64
N ASN A 47 -6.85 17.99 -4.62
CA ASN A 47 -8.00 18.86 -4.28
C ASN A 47 -9.33 18.09 -4.13
N GLY A 48 -9.27 16.85 -3.63
CA GLY A 48 -10.42 15.96 -3.48
C GLY A 48 -10.94 15.34 -4.79
N ILE A 49 -10.21 15.49 -5.90
CA ILE A 49 -10.59 14.95 -7.22
C ILE A 49 -9.63 13.83 -7.60
N LEU A 50 -10.16 12.70 -8.09
CA LEU A 50 -9.37 11.61 -8.66
C LEU A 50 -8.70 12.08 -9.96
N ILE A 51 -7.38 12.22 -9.96
CA ILE A 51 -6.58 12.65 -11.12
C ILE A 51 -6.03 11.45 -11.89
N TYR A 52 -5.74 10.36 -11.19
CA TYR A 52 -5.11 9.20 -11.80
C TYR A 52 -5.53 7.90 -11.12
N LYS A 53 -5.80 6.86 -11.91
CA LYS A 53 -6.09 5.51 -11.42
C LYS A 53 -5.44 4.47 -12.32
N LYS A 54 -4.71 3.50 -11.74
CA LYS A 54 -4.10 2.40 -12.52
C LYS A 54 -3.90 1.13 -11.69
N TYR A 55 -4.10 0.01 -12.38
CA TYR A 55 -3.82 -1.33 -11.88
C TYR A 55 -2.47 -1.84 -12.37
N PHE A 56 -1.75 -2.53 -11.50
CA PHE A 56 -0.54 -3.26 -11.80
C PHE A 56 -0.72 -4.72 -11.43
N ASN A 57 -0.25 -5.63 -12.28
CA ASN A 57 -0.14 -7.06 -12.00
C ASN A 57 1.02 -7.36 -11.03
N ILE A 58 1.12 -6.55 -9.97
CA ILE A 58 2.14 -6.59 -8.94
C ILE A 58 1.40 -6.81 -7.65
N GLY A 59 1.48 -8.01 -7.11
CA GLY A 59 0.80 -8.36 -5.87
C GLY A 59 1.69 -9.25 -5.03
N THR A 60 1.34 -9.38 -3.76
CA THR A 60 2.21 -10.02 -2.78
C THR A 60 2.48 -11.51 -3.06
N ILE A 61 1.52 -12.25 -3.63
CA ILE A 61 1.69 -13.64 -4.06
C ILE A 61 2.47 -13.71 -5.37
N ARG A 62 2.28 -12.76 -6.29
CA ARG A 62 3.08 -12.71 -7.52
C ARG A 62 4.55 -12.45 -7.23
N LEU A 63 4.85 -11.51 -6.34
CA LEU A 63 6.21 -11.24 -5.87
C LEU A 63 6.79 -12.46 -5.16
N LEU A 64 6.00 -13.13 -4.31
CA LEU A 64 6.40 -14.39 -3.66
C LEU A 64 6.79 -15.49 -4.67
N LYS A 65 6.05 -15.59 -5.78
CA LYS A 65 6.27 -16.58 -6.84
C LYS A 65 7.27 -16.11 -7.91
N ASN A 66 7.96 -14.99 -7.70
CA ASN A 66 8.87 -14.37 -8.69
C ASN A 66 8.20 -14.14 -10.06
N MET A 67 6.91 -13.81 -10.06
CA MET A 67 6.09 -13.57 -11.26
C MET A 67 6.05 -12.10 -11.67
N VAL A 68 6.81 -11.23 -11.01
CA VAL A 68 6.93 -9.81 -11.33
C VAL A 68 8.35 -9.57 -11.83
N THR A 69 8.46 -9.07 -13.04
CA THR A 69 9.74 -8.70 -13.65
C THR A 69 10.24 -7.35 -13.13
N ASP A 70 11.56 -7.13 -13.19
CA ASP A 70 12.14 -5.82 -12.87
C ASP A 70 11.56 -4.70 -13.75
N VAL A 71 11.18 -5.01 -14.99
CA VAL A 71 10.56 -4.06 -15.92
C VAL A 71 9.16 -3.66 -15.45
N GLU A 72 8.33 -4.60 -15.01
CA GLU A 72 7.01 -4.31 -14.44
C GLU A 72 7.14 -3.46 -13.17
N TRP A 73 8.08 -3.83 -12.29
CA TRP A 73 8.38 -3.09 -11.07
C TRP A 73 8.84 -1.66 -11.36
N ASP A 74 9.78 -1.50 -12.30
CA ASP A 74 10.29 -0.19 -12.71
C ASP A 74 9.24 0.67 -13.40
N THR A 75 8.35 0.04 -14.17
CA THR A 75 7.19 0.71 -14.78
C THR A 75 6.28 1.30 -13.72
N MET A 76 5.99 0.57 -12.63
CA MET A 76 5.19 1.07 -11.52
C MET A 76 5.85 2.28 -10.85
N LYS A 77 7.14 2.18 -10.49
CA LYS A 77 7.89 3.30 -9.88
C LYS A 77 7.92 4.54 -10.77
N LYS A 78 8.20 4.38 -12.07
CA LYS A 78 8.21 5.47 -13.05
C LYS A 78 6.82 6.11 -13.18
N THR A 79 5.78 5.28 -13.18
CA THR A 79 4.40 5.75 -13.24
C THR A 79 4.06 6.60 -12.02
N ILE A 80 4.39 6.14 -10.80
CA ILE A 80 4.19 6.91 -9.56
C ILE A 80 4.88 8.26 -9.67
N ARG A 81 6.18 8.26 -9.99
CA ARG A 81 6.96 9.50 -10.14
C ARG A 81 6.38 10.44 -11.18
N ALA A 82 5.83 9.93 -12.28
CA ALA A 82 5.27 10.76 -13.35
C ALA A 82 4.02 11.53 -12.90
N PHE A 83 3.07 10.87 -12.24
CA PHE A 83 1.84 11.53 -11.81
C PHE A 83 1.99 12.32 -10.50
N THR A 84 3.02 12.05 -9.69
CA THR A 84 3.30 12.84 -8.46
C THR A 84 4.28 14.00 -8.67
N LYS A 85 4.98 14.07 -9.82
CA LYS A 85 6.09 15.02 -10.07
C LYS A 85 5.73 16.49 -9.79
N GLU A 86 4.52 16.89 -10.16
CA GLU A 86 4.05 18.28 -10.08
C GLU A 86 3.23 18.54 -8.79
N HIS A 87 3.23 17.59 -7.85
CA HIS A 87 2.43 17.65 -6.64
C HIS A 87 3.33 17.57 -5.39
N GLU A 88 3.38 18.65 -4.62
CA GLU A 88 4.05 18.66 -3.32
C GLU A 88 3.16 18.04 -2.24
N GLY A 89 3.78 17.57 -1.16
CA GLY A 89 3.05 17.11 0.04
C GLY A 89 2.17 15.87 -0.17
N VAL A 90 2.55 14.96 -1.07
CA VAL A 90 1.78 13.72 -1.30
C VAL A 90 1.77 12.83 -0.05
N VAL A 91 0.58 12.54 0.45
CA VAL A 91 0.33 11.61 1.56
C VAL A 91 -0.07 10.25 0.99
N ALA A 92 0.73 9.22 1.27
CA ALA A 92 0.40 7.85 0.88
C ALA A 92 -0.48 7.16 1.93
N ILE A 93 -1.52 6.47 1.48
CA ILE A 93 -2.46 5.73 2.33
C ILE A 93 -2.58 4.31 1.82
N GLY A 94 -2.17 3.36 2.67
CA GLY A 94 -2.35 1.94 2.41
C GLY A 94 -3.64 1.41 3.04
N SER A 95 -4.46 0.73 2.26
CA SER A 95 -5.80 0.26 2.65
C SER A 95 -5.76 -1.03 3.49
N ARG A 96 -4.86 -1.98 3.15
CA ARG A 96 -4.99 -3.38 3.61
C ARG A 96 -3.88 -3.90 4.51
N GLY A 97 -4.28 -4.79 5.41
CA GLY A 97 -3.48 -5.89 5.98
C GLY A 97 -2.23 -5.50 6.78
N ASN A 98 -1.12 -5.27 6.07
CA ASN A 98 0.21 -5.18 6.68
C ASN A 98 0.49 -3.80 7.25
N ILE A 99 0.19 -2.74 6.48
CA ILE A 99 0.41 -1.37 6.92
C ILE A 99 -0.40 -1.05 8.19
N ASN A 100 -1.63 -1.57 8.29
CA ASN A 100 -2.45 -1.47 9.50
C ASN A 100 -1.83 -2.19 10.70
N LYS A 101 -1.16 -3.32 10.47
CA LYS A 101 -0.46 -4.05 11.53
C LYS A 101 0.80 -3.32 11.97
N ILE A 102 1.58 -2.75 11.04
CA ILE A 102 2.73 -1.90 11.37
C ILE A 102 2.28 -0.68 12.15
N PHE A 103 1.20 -0.03 11.71
CA PHE A 103 0.60 1.09 12.42
C PHE A 103 0.24 0.71 13.86
N SER A 104 -0.43 -0.43 14.04
CA SER A 104 -0.77 -0.98 15.36
C SER A 104 0.48 -1.24 16.23
N ILE A 105 1.55 -1.82 15.66
CA ILE A 105 2.82 -2.09 16.36
C ILE A 105 3.57 -0.79 16.70
N SER A 106 3.44 0.24 15.86
CA SER A 106 4.10 1.54 16.06
C SER A 106 3.63 2.29 17.29
N LYS A 107 2.47 1.92 17.85
CA LYS A 107 1.80 2.61 18.95
C LYS A 107 1.60 4.12 18.70
N LYS A 108 1.67 4.57 17.43
CA LYS A 108 1.34 5.95 17.06
C LYS A 108 -0.12 6.20 17.35
N LYS A 109 -0.43 7.44 17.75
CA LYS A 109 -1.82 7.89 17.92
C LYS A 109 -2.53 7.86 16.57
N ASN A 110 -3.80 7.46 16.56
CA ASN A 110 -4.64 7.49 15.36
C ASN A 110 -4.56 8.86 14.66
N GLY A 111 -4.46 8.83 13.34
CA GLY A 111 -4.34 10.04 12.51
C GLY A 111 -2.93 10.65 12.43
N LYS A 112 -1.92 10.10 13.11
CA LYS A 112 -0.52 10.51 12.91
C LYS A 112 0.16 9.63 11.86
N PRO A 113 0.80 10.20 10.82
CA PRO A 113 1.43 9.40 9.76
C PRO A 113 2.64 8.61 10.29
N LEU A 114 2.92 7.50 9.61
CA LEU A 114 4.22 6.82 9.72
C LEU A 114 5.20 7.52 8.78
N THR A 115 6.42 7.79 9.26
CA THR A 115 7.47 8.31 8.41
C THR A 115 8.08 7.18 7.59
N LEU A 116 8.62 7.50 6.42
CA LEU A 116 9.33 6.54 5.58
C LEU A 116 10.53 5.92 6.31
N GLU A 117 11.20 6.70 7.16
CA GLU A 117 12.28 6.21 8.02
C GLU A 117 11.80 5.13 9.00
N LEU A 118 10.67 5.37 9.67
CA LEU A 118 10.09 4.39 10.59
C LEU A 118 9.67 3.10 9.86
N LEU A 119 9.11 3.22 8.65
CA LEU A 119 8.80 2.06 7.80
C LEU A 119 10.06 1.28 7.41
N ARG A 120 11.15 1.98 7.08
CA ARG A 120 12.47 1.38 6.79
C ARG A 120 13.03 0.64 8.00
N ASP A 121 12.90 1.20 9.19
CA ASP A 121 13.36 0.57 10.42
C ASP A 121 12.55 -0.68 10.74
N TYR A 122 11.22 -0.63 10.60
CA TYR A 122 10.40 -1.83 10.72
C TYR A 122 10.78 -2.89 9.70
N TYR A 123 11.00 -2.52 8.44
CA TYR A 123 11.44 -3.48 7.42
C TYR A 123 12.76 -4.15 7.80
N LYS A 124 13.77 -3.40 8.27
CA LYS A 124 15.06 -3.94 8.71
C LYS A 124 14.90 -4.87 9.92
N GLU A 125 14.20 -4.40 10.96
CA GLU A 125 14.02 -5.14 12.20
C GLU A 125 13.30 -6.46 11.93
N LEU A 126 12.19 -6.38 11.20
CA LEU A 126 11.45 -7.54 10.79
C LEU A 126 12.41 -8.46 9.98
N SER A 127 13.09 -7.96 8.95
CA SER A 127 13.94 -8.81 8.08
C SER A 127 15.06 -9.54 8.83
N SER A 128 15.45 -9.04 10.00
CA SER A 128 16.49 -9.61 10.86
C SER A 128 16.02 -10.73 11.79
N VAL A 129 14.71 -10.96 11.91
CA VAL A 129 14.14 -11.99 12.79
C VAL A 129 13.45 -13.12 12.01
N THR A 130 13.46 -14.33 12.55
CA THR A 130 12.79 -15.51 11.99
C THR A 130 11.27 -15.42 12.08
N LEU A 131 10.56 -16.26 11.32
CA LEU A 131 9.09 -16.34 11.36
C LEU A 131 8.55 -16.52 12.79
N ALA A 132 9.10 -17.49 13.51
CA ALA A 132 8.72 -17.79 14.89
C ALA A 132 8.95 -16.59 15.82
N GLU A 133 10.09 -15.91 15.67
CA GLU A 133 10.38 -14.70 16.45
C GLU A 133 9.43 -13.55 16.11
N ARG A 134 8.99 -13.42 14.85
CA ARG A 134 8.00 -12.40 14.46
C ARG A 134 6.65 -12.66 15.12
N ILE A 135 6.19 -13.91 15.13
CA ILE A 135 4.94 -14.33 15.78
C ILE A 135 4.95 -13.95 17.25
N ILE A 136 6.04 -14.28 17.94
CA ILE A 136 6.19 -14.08 19.39
C ILE A 136 6.37 -12.59 19.70
N LYS A 137 7.30 -11.90 19.02
CA LYS A 137 7.70 -10.52 19.34
C LYS A 137 6.65 -9.47 18.95
N TYR A 138 5.90 -9.71 17.88
CA TYR A 138 4.89 -8.76 17.36
C TYR A 138 3.45 -9.22 17.50
N SER A 139 3.23 -10.34 18.21
CA SER A 139 1.92 -10.98 18.35
C SER A 139 1.22 -11.10 16.99
N LEU A 140 1.97 -11.60 16.01
CA LEU A 140 1.44 -11.89 14.68
C LEU A 140 0.78 -13.26 14.74
N ARG A 141 -0.37 -13.43 14.07
CA ARG A 141 -0.90 -14.79 13.87
C ARG A 141 0.05 -15.57 12.96
N ASP A 142 0.13 -16.87 13.19
CA ASP A 142 1.01 -17.81 12.49
C ASP A 142 0.89 -17.68 10.96
N ASP A 143 -0.33 -17.53 10.45
CA ASP A 143 -0.66 -17.36 9.03
C ASP A 143 -0.28 -15.99 8.42
N ARG A 144 0.10 -15.00 9.24
CA ARG A 144 0.39 -13.61 8.83
C ARG A 144 1.84 -13.18 9.04
N ALA A 145 2.58 -13.89 9.89
CA ALA A 145 3.95 -13.51 10.23
C ALA A 145 4.94 -13.75 9.08
N ASP A 146 4.65 -14.70 8.20
CA ASP A 146 5.49 -15.03 7.04
C ASP A 146 5.29 -14.03 5.91
N GLY A 147 4.08 -13.48 5.80
CA GLY A 147 3.73 -12.46 4.82
C GLY A 147 4.21 -11.05 5.17
N LEU A 148 4.31 -10.67 6.45
CA LEU A 148 4.49 -9.28 6.85
C LEU A 148 5.80 -8.65 6.34
N ILE A 149 6.90 -9.38 6.42
CA ILE A 149 8.25 -8.90 6.06
C ILE A 149 8.41 -8.74 4.58
N ARG A 150 7.98 -9.79 3.88
CA ARG A 150 8.20 -9.94 2.46
C ARG A 150 7.41 -8.90 1.69
N ARG A 151 6.29 -8.46 2.27
CA ARG A 151 5.40 -7.41 1.74
C ARG A 151 5.81 -6.00 2.17
N LEU A 152 6.49 -5.87 3.31
CA LEU A 152 7.13 -4.61 3.73
C LEU A 152 8.31 -4.21 2.85
N TYR A 153 9.06 -5.19 2.31
CA TYR A 153 10.11 -4.93 1.33
C TYR A 153 9.59 -4.12 0.14
N ASP A 154 8.41 -4.47 -0.34
CA ASP A 154 7.77 -3.91 -1.53
C ASP A 154 7.33 -2.45 -1.31
N GLU A 155 6.91 -2.11 -0.09
CA GLU A 155 6.52 -0.74 0.30
C GLU A 155 7.73 0.16 0.59
N VAL A 156 8.87 -0.41 1.01
CA VAL A 156 10.05 0.34 1.46
C VAL A 156 11.10 0.58 0.36
N LYS A 157 11.13 -0.27 -0.68
CA LYS A 157 12.04 -0.10 -1.83
C LYS A 157 11.50 0.80 -2.96
N GLY A 158 10.31 1.38 -2.79
CA GLY A 158 9.73 2.40 -3.67
C GLY A 158 10.49 3.72 -3.65
#